data_AF-R9YE48-F1
#
_entry.id   AF-R9YE48-F1
#
_cell.length_a   1.000
_cell.length_b   1.000
_cell.length_c   1.000
_cell.angle_alpha   90.00
_cell.angle_beta   90.00
_cell.angle_gamma   90.00
#
_symmetry.space_group_name_H-M   'P 1'
#
loop_
_entity.id
_entity.type
_entity.pdbx_description
1 polymer ?
#
loop_
_entity_poly.entity_id
_entity_poly.type
_entity_poly.pdbx_seq_one_letter_code
_entity_poly.pdbx_strand_id
1 'polypeptide(L)'
;NKFEALATHDALVEFSGTLNTLAVSCMKIANDIRMLASGPRCGIGEIILPANEPGSSIMPGKVNPTQCEAMTMVCAQVMGNHVAVSVGGSNGHFELNVFKPVIAYNVLQSVRLLSDASLSFAQKCVVGIKPDVERIE
;
A
#
# COMPACT_ATOMS: atom_id res chain seq x y z
N ASN A 1 18.86 -22.54 15.69
CA ASN A 1 19.74 -22.33 16.87
C ASN A 1 18.91 -21.54 17.91
N LYS A 2 18.86 -21.91 19.20
CA LYS A 2 17.98 -21.24 20.19
C LYS A 2 18.49 -19.86 20.64
N PHE A 3 19.81 -19.66 20.65
CA PHE A 3 20.41 -18.39 21.03
C PHE A 3 20.08 -17.31 20.00
N GLU A 4 20.22 -17.63 18.71
CA GLU A 4 19.86 -16.73 17.61
C GLU A 4 18.37 -16.31 17.69
N ALA A 5 17.45 -17.27 17.86
CA ALA A 5 16.02 -16.98 17.97
C ALA A 5 15.61 -16.09 19.17
N LEU A 6 16.46 -15.93 20.19
CA LEU A 6 16.22 -15.03 21.33
C LEU A 6 16.94 -13.70 21.17
N ALA A 7 18.20 -13.76 20.72
CA ALA A 7 19.12 -12.64 20.60
C ALA A 7 18.80 -11.73 19.41
N THR A 8 18.17 -12.25 18.34
CA THR A 8 17.80 -11.49 17.15
C THR A 8 16.35 -11.77 16.73
N HIS A 9 15.90 -11.02 15.72
CA HIS A 9 14.59 -11.19 15.07
C HIS A 9 14.73 -11.02 13.55
N ASP A 10 15.79 -11.58 12.99
CA ASP A 10 16.21 -11.35 11.61
C ASP A 10 15.16 -11.84 10.61
N ALA A 11 14.50 -12.96 10.91
CA ALA A 11 13.38 -13.46 10.12
C ALA A 11 12.22 -12.44 10.00
N LEU A 12 11.95 -11.65 11.05
CA LEU A 12 10.93 -10.60 11.02
C LEU A 12 11.41 -9.35 10.27
N VAL A 13 12.72 -9.05 10.32
CA VAL A 13 13.31 -7.97 9.51
C VAL A 13 13.24 -8.33 8.02
N GLU A 14 13.60 -9.56 7.65
CA GLU A 14 13.50 -10.06 6.28
C GLU A 14 12.05 -10.07 5.80
N PHE A 15 11.13 -10.60 6.60
CA PHE A 15 9.71 -10.59 6.28
C PHE A 15 9.19 -9.15 6.09
N SER A 16 9.56 -8.22 6.99
CA SER A 16 9.23 -6.80 6.82
C SER A 16 9.83 -6.20 5.54
N GLY A 17 11.00 -6.64 5.11
CA GLY A 17 11.62 -6.25 3.84
C GLY A 17 10.78 -6.69 2.64
N THR A 18 10.26 -7.92 2.66
CA THR A 18 9.37 -8.40 1.59
C THR A 18 8.05 -7.62 1.53
N LEU A 19 7.46 -7.26 2.68
CA LEU A 19 6.30 -6.37 2.73
C LEU A 19 6.61 -4.97 2.19
N ASN A 20 7.82 -4.46 2.44
CA ASN A 20 8.27 -3.18 1.88
C ASN A 20 8.38 -3.24 0.35
N THR A 21 8.93 -4.33 -0.20
CA THR A 21 8.94 -4.57 -1.66
C THR A 21 7.52 -4.60 -2.23
N LEU A 22 6.59 -5.28 -1.58
CA LEU A 22 5.18 -5.30 -2.00
C LEU A 22 4.57 -3.89 -1.99
N ALA A 23 4.84 -3.10 -0.95
CA ALA A 23 4.38 -1.71 -0.87
C ALA A 23 4.92 -0.84 -2.02
N VAL A 24 6.19 -1.03 -2.44
CA VAL A 24 6.76 -0.35 -3.62
C VAL A 24 5.98 -0.74 -4.90
N SER A 25 5.70 -2.02 -5.11
CA SER A 25 4.94 -2.49 -6.27
C SER A 25 3.51 -1.94 -6.28
N CYS A 26 2.81 -2.01 -5.15
CA CYS A 26 1.44 -1.50 -5.00
C CYS A 26 1.37 0.03 -5.19
N MET A 27 2.34 0.77 -4.66
CA MET A 27 2.46 2.22 -4.84
C MET A 27 2.52 2.58 -6.33
N LYS A 28 3.37 1.89 -7.10
CA LYS A 28 3.49 2.10 -8.54
C LYS A 28 2.17 1.81 -9.27
N ILE A 29 1.58 0.63 -9.03
CA ILE A 29 0.32 0.23 -9.68
C ILE A 29 -0.81 1.24 -9.40
N ALA A 30 -0.96 1.67 -8.15
CA ALA A 30 -1.99 2.64 -7.78
C ALA A 30 -1.72 4.05 -8.37
N ASN A 31 -0.45 4.41 -8.60
CA ASN A 31 -0.10 5.66 -9.27
C ASN A 31 -0.34 5.60 -10.79
N ASP A 32 -0.06 4.48 -11.45
CA ASP A 32 -0.41 4.32 -12.86
C ASP A 32 -1.92 4.45 -13.07
N ILE A 33 -2.72 3.72 -12.28
CA ILE A 33 -4.18 3.71 -12.41
C ILE A 33 -4.78 5.12 -12.19
N ARG A 34 -4.35 5.87 -11.16
CA ARG A 34 -4.87 7.23 -10.97
C ARG A 34 -4.45 8.19 -12.08
N MET A 35 -3.26 8.00 -12.66
CA MET A 35 -2.76 8.88 -13.72
C MET A 35 -3.50 8.60 -15.02
N LEU A 36 -3.65 7.34 -15.41
CA LEU A 36 -4.44 6.92 -16.57
C LEU A 36 -5.90 7.40 -16.46
N ALA A 37 -6.46 7.43 -15.25
CA ALA A 37 -7.81 7.92 -14.99
C ALA A 37 -7.94 9.45 -14.80
N SER A 38 -6.84 10.20 -14.89
CA SER A 38 -6.87 11.65 -14.65
C SER A 38 -7.70 12.36 -15.73
N GLY A 39 -8.64 13.23 -15.34
CA GLY A 39 -9.57 13.83 -16.29
C GLY A 39 -10.76 14.53 -15.62
N PRO A 40 -11.92 14.66 -16.30
CA PRO A 40 -12.27 13.99 -17.56
C PRO A 40 -11.80 14.70 -18.84
N ARG A 41 -11.32 15.95 -18.78
CA ARG A 41 -10.94 16.73 -19.98
C ARG A 41 -9.48 17.15 -20.02
N CYS A 42 -8.89 17.45 -18.88
CA CYS A 42 -7.56 18.06 -18.76
C CYS A 42 -6.51 17.09 -18.19
N GLY A 43 -6.65 15.79 -18.44
CA GLY A 43 -5.72 14.75 -18.02
C GLY A 43 -5.52 13.70 -19.13
N ILE A 44 -5.03 12.53 -18.75
CA ILE A 44 -4.83 11.39 -19.68
C ILE A 44 -6.20 10.84 -20.10
N GLY A 45 -6.95 10.27 -19.15
CA GLY A 45 -8.34 9.84 -19.35
C GLY A 45 -8.51 8.53 -20.13
N GLU A 46 -7.47 7.69 -20.22
CA GLU A 46 -7.51 6.42 -20.96
C GLU A 46 -8.35 5.35 -20.26
N ILE A 47 -8.55 5.46 -18.94
CA ILE A 47 -9.39 4.54 -18.17
C ILE A 47 -10.43 5.28 -17.33
N ILE A 48 -11.56 4.62 -17.12
CA ILE A 48 -12.67 5.11 -16.32
C ILE A 48 -12.75 4.28 -15.05
N LEU A 49 -12.69 4.94 -13.89
CA LEU A 49 -12.81 4.31 -12.58
C LEU A 49 -14.27 4.22 -12.14
N PRO A 50 -14.65 3.22 -11.33
CA PRO A 50 -15.95 3.18 -10.68
C PRO A 50 -16.11 4.34 -9.69
N ALA A 51 -17.28 5.00 -9.72
CA ALA A 51 -17.62 6.04 -8.76
C ALA A 51 -18.18 5.41 -7.47
N ASN A 52 -17.40 5.43 -6.39
CA ASN A 52 -17.81 4.85 -5.10
C ASN A 52 -18.44 5.90 -4.15
N GLU A 53 -17.97 7.14 -4.24
CA GLU A 53 -18.45 8.25 -3.43
C GLU A 53 -19.46 9.12 -4.19
N PRO A 54 -20.41 9.76 -3.50
CA PRO A 54 -21.34 10.68 -4.15
C PRO A 54 -20.60 11.82 -4.85
N GLY A 55 -20.76 11.89 -6.18
CA GLY A 55 -20.31 13.03 -6.97
C GLY A 55 -21.20 14.26 -6.76
N SER A 56 -20.68 15.43 -7.11
CA SER A 56 -21.52 16.64 -7.19
C SER A 56 -22.30 16.64 -8.51
N SER A 57 -23.61 16.90 -8.46
CA SER A 57 -24.43 17.08 -9.67
C SER A 57 -23.96 18.24 -10.55
N ILE A 58 -23.22 19.20 -9.99
CA ILE A 58 -22.60 20.33 -10.70
C ILE A 58 -21.32 19.90 -11.47
N MET A 59 -20.69 18.80 -11.07
CA MET A 59 -19.43 18.32 -11.65
C MET A 59 -19.59 16.92 -12.28
N PRO A 60 -20.35 16.81 -13.39
CA PRO A 60 -20.59 15.52 -14.06
C PRO A 60 -19.27 14.92 -14.57
N GLY A 61 -19.12 13.60 -14.39
CA GLY A 61 -17.95 12.84 -14.86
C GLY A 61 -16.70 12.97 -13.98
N LYS A 62 -16.70 13.82 -12.95
CA LYS A 62 -15.59 13.89 -11.99
C LYS A 62 -15.64 12.69 -11.05
N VAL A 63 -14.62 11.84 -11.09
CA VAL A 63 -14.40 10.73 -10.15
C VAL A 63 -13.02 10.90 -9.53
N ASN A 64 -12.96 10.99 -8.19
CA ASN A 64 -11.69 11.01 -7.48
C ASN A 64 -11.19 9.57 -7.30
N PRO A 65 -9.89 9.28 -7.48
CA PRO A 65 -9.33 7.93 -7.36
C PRO A 65 -9.09 7.54 -5.89
N THR A 66 -10.11 7.63 -5.02
CA THR A 66 -10.01 7.50 -3.55
C THR A 66 -9.38 6.18 -3.10
N GLN A 67 -9.67 5.07 -3.80
CA GLN A 67 -9.08 3.77 -3.51
C GLN A 67 -7.58 3.74 -3.85
N CYS A 68 -7.15 4.45 -4.91
CA CYS A 68 -5.73 4.61 -5.21
C CYS A 68 -5.05 5.43 -4.11
N GLU A 69 -5.68 6.53 -3.68
CA GLU A 69 -5.17 7.43 -2.63
C GLU A 69 -4.94 6.65 -1.33
N ALA A 70 -5.96 5.90 -0.89
CA ALA A 70 -5.87 5.04 0.29
C ALA A 70 -4.74 4.00 0.19
N MET A 71 -4.63 3.31 -0.95
CA MET A 71 -3.55 2.35 -1.21
C MET A 71 -2.16 3.00 -1.08
N THR A 72 -1.96 4.19 -1.65
CA THR A 72 -0.67 4.87 -1.57
C THR A 72 -0.33 5.39 -0.17
N MET A 73 -1.32 5.82 0.61
CA MET A 73 -1.09 6.16 2.02
C MET A 73 -0.67 4.94 2.84
N VAL A 74 -1.30 3.79 2.61
CA VAL A 74 -0.92 2.52 3.24
C VAL A 74 0.50 2.11 2.83
N CYS A 75 0.85 2.22 1.55
CA CYS A 75 2.20 1.91 1.09
C CYS A 75 3.27 2.77 1.79
N ALA A 76 3.02 4.07 1.94
CA ALA A 76 3.92 4.97 2.67
C ALA A 76 4.04 4.58 4.16
N GLN A 77 2.94 4.19 4.81
CA GLN A 77 2.96 3.71 6.19
C GLN A 77 3.80 2.44 6.34
N VAL A 78 3.67 1.48 5.42
CA VAL A 78 4.44 0.22 5.44
C VAL A 78 5.94 0.48 5.28
N MET A 79 6.33 1.44 4.41
CA MET A 79 7.73 1.84 4.25
C MET A 79 8.29 2.41 5.57
N GLY A 80 7.53 3.26 6.26
CA GLY A 80 7.91 3.77 7.58
C GLY A 80 8.01 2.68 8.65
N ASN A 81 7.05 1.75 8.67
CA ASN A 81 7.05 0.61 9.58
C ASN A 81 8.28 -0.29 9.37
N HIS A 82 8.72 -0.49 8.14
CA HIS A 82 9.92 -1.27 7.83
C HIS A 82 11.19 -0.63 8.41
N VAL A 83 11.30 0.70 8.39
CA VAL A 83 12.42 1.40 9.05
C VAL A 83 12.39 1.14 10.56
N ALA A 84 11.23 1.25 11.20
CA ALA A 84 11.09 0.95 12.63
C ALA A 84 11.46 -0.50 12.97
N VAL A 85 11.07 -1.47 12.14
CA VAL A 85 11.44 -2.89 12.31
C VAL A 85 12.94 -3.09 12.15
N SER A 86 13.56 -2.46 11.15
CA SER A 86 15.01 -2.56 10.90
C SER A 86 15.82 -2.01 12.07
N VAL A 87 15.42 -0.87 12.63
CA VAL A 87 16.02 -0.29 13.83
C VAL A 87 15.80 -1.20 15.05
N GLY A 88 14.59 -1.75 15.24
CA GLY A 88 14.31 -2.67 16.34
C GLY A 88 15.12 -3.98 16.25
N GLY A 89 15.30 -4.51 15.04
CA GLY A 89 16.07 -5.72 14.78
C GLY A 89 17.55 -5.57 15.13
N SER A 90 18.15 -4.40 14.84
CA SER A 90 19.58 -4.16 15.06
C SER A 90 19.98 -3.86 16.51
N ASN A 91 19.02 -3.55 17.40
CA ASN A 91 19.28 -3.16 18.80
C ASN A 91 19.14 -4.32 19.81
N GLY A 92 19.49 -5.54 19.38
CA GLY A 92 19.65 -6.68 20.30
C GLY A 92 20.97 -6.60 21.07
N HIS A 93 20.96 -7.00 22.35
CA HIS A 93 22.16 -7.03 23.18
C HIS A 93 22.34 -8.41 23.81
N PHE A 94 23.50 -9.02 23.59
CA PHE A 94 23.87 -10.33 24.13
C PHE A 94 22.79 -11.40 23.83
N GLU A 95 22.22 -12.04 24.85
CA GLU A 95 21.32 -13.18 24.68
C GLU A 95 19.87 -12.80 24.30
N LEU A 96 19.50 -11.52 24.31
CA LEU A 96 18.10 -11.12 24.11
C LEU A 96 17.92 -9.77 23.39
N ASN A 97 17.19 -9.80 22.27
CA ASN A 97 16.59 -8.59 21.72
C ASN A 97 15.30 -8.23 22.48
N VAL A 98 15.27 -7.06 23.14
CA VAL A 98 14.14 -6.57 23.95
C VAL A 98 13.19 -5.63 23.18
N PHE A 99 13.44 -5.37 21.89
CA PHE A 99 12.59 -4.58 21.00
C PHE A 99 11.43 -5.41 20.40
N LYS A 100 11.16 -6.61 20.94
CA LYS A 100 10.15 -7.54 20.43
C LYS A 100 8.77 -6.91 20.21
N PRO A 101 8.22 -6.10 21.14
CA PRO A 101 6.88 -5.52 20.97
C PRO A 101 6.78 -4.57 19.76
N VAL A 102 7.77 -3.69 19.56
CA VAL A 102 7.74 -2.74 18.43
C VAL A 102 7.93 -3.44 17.09
N ILE A 103 8.76 -4.49 17.03
CA ILE A 103 8.93 -5.31 15.83
C ILE A 103 7.60 -6.00 15.49
N ALA A 104 7.02 -6.72 16.44
CA ALA A 104 5.79 -7.48 16.22
C ALA A 104 4.62 -6.57 15.83
N TYR A 105 4.46 -5.43 16.52
CA TYR A 105 3.41 -4.45 16.23
C TYR A 105 3.48 -3.95 14.79
N ASN A 106 4.66 -3.48 14.35
CA ASN A 106 4.83 -2.92 13.01
C ASN A 106 4.65 -3.96 11.91
N VAL A 107 5.14 -5.19 12.11
CA VAL A 107 4.92 -6.29 11.16
C VAL A 107 3.43 -6.62 11.03
N LEU A 108 2.73 -6.82 12.15
CA LEU A 108 1.30 -7.14 12.14
C LEU A 108 0.45 -6.00 11.56
N GLN A 109 0.77 -4.75 11.89
CA GLN A 109 0.10 -3.59 11.32
C GLN A 109 0.29 -3.52 9.80
N SER A 110 1.52 -3.70 9.30
CA SER A 110 1.80 -3.69 7.86
C SER A 110 1.03 -4.79 7.12
N VAL A 111 0.99 -6.01 7.66
CA VAL A 111 0.20 -7.12 7.08
C VAL A 111 -1.28 -6.74 7.03
N ARG A 112 -1.84 -6.21 8.12
CA ARG A 112 -3.25 -5.84 8.19
C ARG A 112 -3.61 -4.75 7.19
N LEU A 113 -2.83 -3.65 7.17
CA LEU A 113 -3.09 -2.53 6.29
C LEU A 113 -2.98 -2.91 4.81
N LEU A 114 -1.95 -3.65 4.41
CA LEU A 114 -1.81 -4.13 3.04
C LEU A 114 -2.96 -5.05 2.65
N SER A 115 -3.32 -6.00 3.52
CA SER A 115 -4.42 -6.93 3.23
C SER A 115 -5.76 -6.21 3.04
N ASP A 116 -6.12 -5.33 3.97
CA ASP A 116 -7.38 -4.58 3.92
C ASP A 116 -7.40 -3.61 2.72
N ALA A 117 -6.29 -2.92 2.45
CA ALA A 117 -6.18 -2.01 1.32
C ALA A 117 -6.21 -2.76 -0.02
N SER A 118 -5.50 -3.87 -0.17
CA SER A 118 -5.51 -4.67 -1.39
C SER A 118 -6.90 -5.24 -1.69
N LEU A 119 -7.61 -5.72 -0.67
CA LEU A 119 -8.98 -6.20 -0.84
C LEU A 119 -9.93 -5.07 -1.25
N SER A 120 -9.89 -3.93 -0.56
CA SER A 120 -10.71 -2.76 -0.89
C SER A 120 -10.40 -2.23 -2.30
N PHE A 121 -9.11 -2.13 -2.64
CA PHE A 121 -8.65 -1.66 -3.94
C PHE A 121 -9.10 -2.59 -5.07
N ALA A 122 -8.98 -3.91 -4.88
CA ALA A 122 -9.45 -4.88 -5.87
C ALA A 122 -10.97 -4.79 -6.08
N GLN A 123 -11.75 -4.80 -5.00
CA GLN A 123 -13.22 -4.85 -5.06
C GLN A 123 -13.85 -3.54 -5.52
N LYS A 124 -13.31 -2.39 -5.07
CA LYS A 124 -13.93 -1.08 -5.27
C LYS A 124 -13.25 -0.24 -6.35
N CYS A 125 -12.14 -0.69 -6.93
CA CYS A 125 -11.47 0.01 -8.02
C CYS A 125 -11.22 -0.93 -9.20
N VAL A 126 -10.33 -1.91 -9.02
CA VAL A 126 -9.77 -2.72 -10.13
C VAL A 126 -10.85 -3.46 -10.92
N VAL A 127 -11.79 -4.13 -10.24
CA VAL A 127 -12.87 -4.89 -10.89
C VAL A 127 -13.77 -4.00 -11.77
N GLY A 128 -13.88 -2.71 -11.46
CA GLY A 128 -14.75 -1.77 -12.17
C GLY A 128 -14.08 -0.95 -13.27
N ILE A 129 -12.77 -1.11 -13.49
CA ILE A 129 -12.03 -0.32 -14.49
C ILE A 129 -12.55 -0.64 -15.89
N LYS A 130 -12.79 0.40 -16.69
CA LYS A 130 -13.13 0.29 -18.11
C LYS A 130 -12.18 1.14 -18.95
N PRO A 131 -11.77 0.70 -20.15
CA PRO A 131 -11.04 1.55 -21.08
C PRO A 131 -11.96 2.61 -21.69
N ASP A 132 -11.44 3.81 -21.91
CA ASP A 132 -12.05 4.82 -22.78
C ASP A 132 -11.42 4.70 -24.18
N VAL A 133 -12.01 3.85 -25.02
CA VAL A 133 -11.42 3.47 -26.31
C VAL A 133 -11.30 4.68 -27.25
N GLU A 134 -12.27 5.59 -27.25
CA GLU A 134 -12.23 6.81 -28.08
C GLU A 134 -11.10 7.75 -27.64
N ARG A 135 -10.72 7.74 -26.36
CA ARG A 135 -9.60 8.53 -25.84
C ARG A 135 -8.24 7.88 -26.09
N ILE A 136 -8.20 6.55 -26.20
CA ILE A 136 -6.98 5.75 -26.42
C ILE A 136 -6.54 5.79 -27.89
N GLU A 137 -7.48 5.76 -28.84
CA GLU A 137 -7.22 5.79 -30.30
C GLU A 137 -6.83 7.19 -30.81
#